data_AF-A0A7C7KZG1-F1
#
_entry.id   AF-A0A7C7KZG1-F1
#
_cell.length_a   1.000
_cell.length_b   1.000
_cell.length_c   1.000
_cell.angle_alpha   90.00
_cell.angle_beta   90.00
_cell.angle_gamma   90.00
#
_symmetry.space_group_name_H-M   'P 1'
#
loop_
_entity.id
_entity.type
_entity.pdbx_description
1 polymer ?
#
loop_
_entity_poly.entity_id
_entity_poly.type
_entity_poly.pdbx_seq_one_letter_code
_entity_poly.pdbx_strand_id
1 'polypeptide(L)'
;MDATADKALEELHEQILECRKCHLAETRTHAVPGEGNWNADVMFIGEGPGNAEDAQGRPFVGPAGRFLNELLSIAGLRREDVFITNVIK
;
A
#
# COMPACT_ATOMS: atom_id res chain seq x y z
N MET A 1 0.62 22.09 0.99
CA MET A 1 0.68 20.96 1.95
C MET A 1 -0.34 21.22 3.02
N ASP A 2 -1.34 20.36 3.14
CA ASP A 2 -2.35 20.42 4.21
C ASP A 2 -1.95 19.43 5.30
N ALA A 3 -1.26 19.92 6.32
CA ALA A 3 -0.78 19.13 7.44
C ALA A 3 -1.90 18.37 8.18
N THR A 4 -3.16 18.79 8.01
CA THR A 4 -4.33 18.11 8.58
C THR A 4 -4.65 16.82 7.82
N ALA A 5 -4.56 16.85 6.49
CA ALA A 5 -4.84 15.70 5.64
C ALA A 5 -3.76 14.61 5.80
N ASP A 6 -2.49 15.00 5.82
CA ASP A 6 -1.37 14.07 6.04
C ASP A 6 -1.53 13.34 7.39
N LYS A 7 -1.85 14.08 8.46
CA LYS A 7 -2.11 13.51 9.78
C LYS A 7 -3.30 12.54 9.80
N ALA A 8 -4.38 12.87 9.10
CA ALA A 8 -5.54 11.99 9.00
C ALA A 8 -5.21 10.67 8.26
N LEU A 9 -4.34 10.73 7.24
CA LEU A 9 -3.86 9.55 6.52
C LEU A 9 -2.92 8.70 7.37
N GLU A 10 -2.06 9.31 8.17
CA GLU A 10 -1.23 8.61 9.17
C GLU A 10 -2.12 7.90 10.21
N GLU A 11 -3.11 8.58 10.78
CA GLU A 11 -4.06 7.98 11.72
C GLU A 11 -4.84 6.82 11.08
N LEU A 12 -5.25 6.95 9.82
CA LEU A 12 -5.89 5.86 9.08
C LEU A 12 -4.94 4.68 8.84
N HIS A 13 -3.67 4.95 8.55
CA HIS A 13 -2.65 3.92 8.38
C HIS A 13 -2.53 3.06 9.64
N GLU A 14 -2.40 3.69 10.81
CA GLU A 14 -2.33 3.01 12.11
C GLU A 14 -3.62 2.21 12.40
N GLN A 15 -4.79 2.77 12.12
CA GLN A 15 -6.06 2.05 12.29
C GLN A 15 -6.16 0.80 11.41
N ILE A 16 -5.60 0.81 10.20
CA ILE A 16 -5.59 -0.36 9.32
C ILE A 16 -4.68 -1.46 9.88
N LEU A 17 -3.52 -1.11 10.43
CA LEU A 17 -2.57 -2.07 11.01
C LEU A 17 -3.21 -2.94 12.10
N GLU A 18 -4.11 -2.35 12.90
CA GLU A 18 -4.82 -3.01 13.99
C GLU A 18 -6.23 -3.49 13.63
N CYS A 19 -6.68 -3.31 12.39
CA CYS A 19 -8.05 -3.60 11.99
C CYS A 19 -8.39 -5.09 12.14
N ARG A 20 -9.52 -5.36 12.81
CA ARG A 20 -10.12 -6.70 13.04
C ARG A 20 -11.59 -6.78 12.61
N LYS A 21 -12.01 -5.95 11.66
CA LYS A 21 -13.43 -5.83 11.24
C LYS A 21 -13.91 -6.99 10.33
N CYS A 22 -13.04 -7.89 9.89
CA CYS A 22 -13.40 -9.06 9.09
C CYS A 22 -12.46 -10.25 9.37
N HIS A 23 -12.84 -11.44 8.89
CA HIS A 23 -12.10 -12.68 9.12
C HIS A 23 -10.66 -12.69 8.58
N LEU A 24 -10.31 -11.81 7.63
CA LEU A 24 -8.97 -11.77 7.04
C LEU A 24 -7.90 -11.37 8.07
N ALA A 25 -8.31 -10.64 9.11
CA ALA A 25 -7.43 -10.29 10.22
C ALA A 25 -7.00 -11.50 11.06
N GLU A 26 -7.68 -12.64 10.93
CA GLU A 26 -7.35 -13.88 11.66
C GLU A 26 -6.22 -14.67 10.99
N THR A 27 -5.99 -14.45 9.69
CA THR A 27 -5.06 -15.24 8.88
C THR A 27 -3.83 -14.48 8.42
N ARG A 28 -3.88 -13.15 8.34
CA ARG A 28 -2.75 -12.32 7.91
C ARG A 28 -1.62 -12.33 8.95
N THR A 29 -0.38 -12.29 8.48
CA THR A 29 0.80 -12.01 9.30
C THR A 29 0.94 -10.51 9.52
N HIS A 30 0.82 -9.72 8.45
CA HIS A 30 0.87 -8.26 8.51
C HIS A 30 -0.22 -7.64 7.64
N ALA A 31 -0.84 -6.57 8.12
CA ALA A 31 -1.71 -5.75 7.27
C ALA A 31 -0.83 -4.97 6.30
N VAL A 32 -1.40 -4.63 5.15
CA VAL A 32 -0.70 -3.86 4.13
C VAL A 32 -1.53 -2.63 3.77
N PRO A 33 -1.44 -1.54 4.55
CA PRO A 33 -2.24 -0.33 4.35
C PRO A 33 -1.97 0.38 3.02
N GLY A 34 -0.73 0.33 2.54
CA GLY A 34 -0.22 1.06 1.39
C GLY A 34 1.09 1.77 1.72
N GLU A 35 1.85 2.15 0.69
CA GLU A 35 3.10 2.90 0.85
C GLU A 35 3.27 3.90 -0.30
N GLY A 36 4.06 4.95 -0.06
CA GLY A 36 4.43 5.94 -1.07
C GLY A 36 4.15 7.38 -0.62
N ASN A 37 4.07 8.30 -1.58
CA ASN A 37 3.80 9.70 -1.31
C ASN A 37 2.29 9.94 -1.10
N TRP A 38 1.91 10.40 0.09
CA TRP A 38 0.52 10.78 0.42
C TRP A 38 -0.04 11.89 -0.48
N ASN A 39 0.84 12.72 -1.02
CA ASN A 39 0.53 13.82 -1.92
C ASN A 39 0.84 13.47 -3.39
N ALA A 40 0.87 12.17 -3.75
CA ALA A 40 1.08 11.75 -5.12
C ALA A 40 -0.09 12.13 -6.04
N ASP A 41 0.23 12.55 -7.27
CA ASP A 41 -0.77 12.80 -8.31
C ASP A 41 -1.37 11.49 -8.86
N VAL A 42 -0.68 10.36 -8.68
CA VAL A 42 -1.08 9.05 -9.19
C VAL A 42 -1.08 8.02 -8.07
N MET A 43 -2.19 7.29 -7.98
CA MET A 43 -2.38 6.18 -7.06
C MET A 43 -2.62 4.88 -7.82
N PHE A 44 -1.93 3.82 -7.42
CA PHE A 44 -2.14 2.45 -7.94
C PHE A 44 -2.85 1.60 -6.89
N ILE A 45 -3.94 0.95 -7.30
CA ILE A 45 -4.77 0.13 -6.42
C ILE A 45 -4.89 -1.28 -6.98
N GLY A 46 -4.35 -2.26 -6.27
CA GLY A 46 -4.52 -3.69 -6.53
C GLY A 46 -5.69 -4.31 -5.78
N GLU A 47 -5.84 -5.63 -5.88
CA GLU A 47 -6.93 -6.37 -5.22
C GLU A 47 -6.68 -6.57 -3.72
N GLY A 48 -5.56 -7.20 -3.36
CA GLY A 48 -5.24 -7.58 -1.98
C GLY A 48 -3.78 -8.01 -1.81
N PRO A 49 -3.30 -8.18 -0.57
CA PRO A 49 -1.95 -8.67 -0.30
C PRO A 49 -1.78 -10.13 -0.72
N GLY A 50 -0.68 -10.45 -1.39
CA GLY A 50 -0.22 -11.82 -1.59
C GLY A 50 0.70 -12.29 -0.46
N ASN A 51 1.24 -13.51 -0.58
CA ASN A 51 2.10 -14.10 0.45
C ASN A 51 3.36 -13.26 0.74
N ALA A 52 3.98 -12.65 -0.28
CA ALA A 52 5.19 -11.87 -0.10
C ALA A 52 4.89 -10.52 0.57
N GLU A 53 3.76 -9.92 0.21
CA GLU A 53 3.24 -8.68 0.79
C GLU A 53 2.86 -8.89 2.26
N ASP A 54 2.10 -9.94 2.57
CA ASP A 54 1.71 -10.31 3.94
C ASP A 54 2.94 -10.60 4.81
N ALA A 55 3.95 -11.29 4.28
CA ALA A 55 5.17 -11.58 5.03
C ALA A 55 6.00 -10.32 5.34
N GLN A 56 5.95 -9.30 4.47
CA GLN A 56 6.78 -8.08 4.59
C GLN A 56 6.01 -6.85 5.11
N GLY A 57 4.68 -6.89 5.16
CA GLY A 57 3.85 -5.72 5.49
C GLY A 57 3.88 -4.62 4.42
N ARG A 58 4.26 -4.94 3.18
CA ARG A 58 4.50 -3.95 2.11
C ARG A 58 3.77 -4.32 0.82
N PRO A 59 3.13 -3.36 0.13
CA PRO A 59 2.33 -3.66 -1.06
C PRO A 59 3.24 -3.96 -2.26
N PHE A 60 2.83 -4.86 -3.15
CA PHE A 60 3.51 -5.10 -4.44
C PHE A 60 5.03 -5.32 -4.28
N VAL A 61 5.44 -6.31 -3.48
CA VAL A 61 6.85 -6.73 -3.30
C VAL A 61 7.15 -8.10 -3.93
N GLY A 62 6.11 -8.85 -4.30
CA GLY A 62 6.21 -10.10 -5.05
C GLY A 62 6.51 -9.92 -6.55
N PRO A 63 6.32 -10.97 -7.37
CA PRO A 63 6.55 -10.92 -8.82
C PRO A 63 5.75 -9.83 -9.54
N ALA A 64 4.47 -9.66 -9.20
CA ALA A 64 3.63 -8.60 -9.76
C ALA A 64 4.16 -7.20 -9.40
N GLY A 65 4.73 -7.05 -8.20
CA GLY A 65 5.37 -5.82 -7.76
C GLY A 65 6.64 -5.46 -8.52
N ARG A 66 7.46 -6.46 -8.85
CA ARG A 66 8.63 -6.25 -9.73
C ARG A 66 8.20 -5.77 -11.12
N PHE A 67 7.16 -6.39 -11.68
CA PHE A 67 6.63 -5.95 -12.97
C PHE A 67 6.03 -4.54 -12.89
N LEU A 68 5.32 -4.19 -11.82
CA LEU A 68 4.85 -2.82 -11.60
C LEU A 68 6.02 -1.83 -11.57
N ASN A 69 7.13 -2.15 -10.89
CA ASN A 69 8.30 -1.26 -10.85
C ASN A 69 8.92 -1.04 -12.24
N GLU A 70 8.94 -2.07 -13.10
CA GLU A 70 9.38 -1.94 -14.49
C GLU A 70 8.45 -0.99 -15.27
N LEU A 71 7.12 -1.12 -15.10
CA LEU A 71 6.15 -0.26 -15.76
C LEU A 71 6.24 1.20 -15.28
N LEU A 72 6.45 1.43 -13.98
CA LEU A 72 6.69 2.77 -13.43
C LEU A 72 7.94 3.39 -14.08
N SER A 73 9.02 2.63 -14.18
CA SER A 73 10.25 3.10 -14.81
C SER A 73 10.05 3.46 -16.28
N ILE A 74 9.30 2.66 -17.04
CA ILE A 74 8.93 2.96 -18.44
C ILE A 74 8.11 4.25 -18.53
N ALA A 75 7.22 4.47 -17.57
CA ALA A 75 6.40 5.68 -17.48
C ALA A 75 7.17 6.91 -16.96
N GLY A 76 8.45 6.78 -16.59
CA GLY A 76 9.25 7.85 -16.02
C GLY A 76 8.87 8.21 -14.58
N LEU A 77 8.19 7.31 -13.87
CA LEU A 77 7.77 7.47 -12.48
C LEU A 77 8.70 6.67 -11.56
N ARG A 78 9.01 7.23 -10.38
CA ARG A 78 9.64 6.47 -9.31
C ARG A 78 8.58 5.98 -8.34
N ARG A 79 8.88 4.89 -7.64
CA ARG A 79 7.93 4.28 -6.69
C ARG A 79 7.59 5.23 -5.54
N GLU A 80 8.55 6.02 -5.10
CA GLU A 80 8.39 7.04 -4.07
C GLU A 80 7.56 8.26 -4.52
N ASP A 81 7.36 8.46 -5.83
CA ASP A 81 6.57 9.59 -6.36
C ASP A 81 5.07 9.27 -6.43
N VAL A 82 4.69 8.00 -6.25
CA VAL A 82 3.32 7.50 -6.37
C VAL A 82 2.84 6.94 -5.03
N PHE A 83 1.53 6.71 -4.90
CA PHE A 83 0.99 5.94 -3.77
C PHE A 83 0.48 4.59 -4.26
N ILE A 84 0.85 3.50 -3.56
CA ILE A 84 0.51 2.13 -3.95
C ILE A 84 -0.22 1.43 -2.81
N THR A 85 -1.37 0.84 -3.10
CA THR A 85 -2.13 0.08 -2.11
C THR A 85 -3.02 -1.00 -2.75
N ASN A 86 -3.83 -1.67 -1.94
CA ASN A 86 -4.84 -2.64 -2.36
C ASN A 86 -6.24 -2.25 -1.84
N VAL A 87 -7.29 -2.78 -2.47
CA VAL A 87 -8.67 -2.66 -1.98
C VAL A 87 -8.81 -3.35 -0.61
N ILE A 88 -8.29 -4.57 -0.51
CA ILE A 88 -8.23 -5.35 0.72
C ILE A 88 -6.86 -5.12 1.40
N LYS A 89 -6.83 -5.09 2.74
CA LYS A 89 -5.64 -4.76 3.54
C LYS A 89 -5.06 -5.96 4.27
#